data_AF-A0A3B0LXZ8-F1
#
_entry.id   AF-A0A3B0LXZ8-F1
#
_cell.length_a   1.000
_cell.length_b   1.000
_cell.length_c   1.000
_cell.angle_alpha   90.00
_cell.angle_beta   90.00
_cell.angle_gamma   90.00
#
_symmetry.space_group_name_H-M   'P 1'
#
loop_
_entity.id
_entity.type
_entity.pdbx_description
1 polymer ?
#
loop_
_entity_poly.entity_id
_entity_poly.type
_entity_poly.pdbx_seq_one_letter_code
_entity_poly.pdbx_strand_id
1 'polypeptide(L)'
;MFADLKQHIASEFLPTDCMVSHEVGESEAPMLYYYTGILHQSQYHYETPPNCRWLLDLSKEVREPPPGMEIFWIGHRPDETKENLVLYKKIDR
;
A
#
# COMPACT_ATOMS: atom_id res chain seq x y z
N MET A 1 -7.38 10.13 -1.86
CA MET A 1 -6.70 8.83 -1.71
C MET A 1 -5.28 8.96 -1.16
N PHE A 2 -4.23 9.25 -1.94
CA PHE A 2 -2.85 9.24 -1.41
C PHE A 2 -2.56 10.23 -0.29
N ALA A 3 -3.16 11.42 -0.32
CA ALA A 3 -3.06 12.38 0.78
C ALA A 3 -3.72 11.87 2.07
N ASP A 4 -4.79 11.08 1.95
CA ASP A 4 -5.47 10.44 3.09
C ASP A 4 -4.65 9.27 3.64
N LEU A 5 -4.11 8.43 2.74
CA LEU A 5 -3.15 7.39 3.10
C LEU A 5 -1.96 7.96 3.89
N LYS A 6 -1.39 9.08 3.45
CA LYS A 6 -0.29 9.76 4.17
C LYS A 6 -0.67 10.04 5.62
N GLN A 7 -1.87 10.55 5.87
CA GLN A 7 -2.30 10.91 7.22
C GLN A 7 -2.40 9.68 8.13
N HIS A 8 -2.94 8.56 7.61
CA HIS A 8 -3.11 7.34 8.37
C HIS A 8 -1.79 6.61 8.64
N ILE A 9 -0.88 6.58 7.67
CA ILE A 9 0.37 5.81 7.78
C ILE A 9 1.49 6.57 8.52
N ALA A 10 1.35 7.89 8.70
CA ALA A 10 2.44 8.77 9.18
C ALA A 10 3.02 8.38 10.56
N SER A 11 2.21 7.85 11.48
CA SER A 11 2.68 7.44 12.81
C SER A 11 3.23 6.02 12.87
N GLU A 12 3.06 5.24 11.81
CA GLU A 12 3.32 3.80 11.79
C GLU A 12 4.47 3.42 10.85
N PHE A 13 4.67 4.21 9.79
CA PHE A 13 5.75 4.01 8.82
C PHE A 13 7.08 4.50 9.39
N LEU A 14 8.01 3.57 9.61
CA LEU A 14 9.34 3.88 10.12
C LEU A 14 10.32 4.18 8.97
N PRO A 15 11.38 4.98 9.19
CA PRO A 15 12.40 5.23 8.16
C PRO A 15 13.12 3.97 7.65
N THR A 16 13.10 2.89 8.43
CA THR A 16 13.70 1.60 8.09
C THR A 16 12.72 0.64 7.40
N ASP A 17 11.45 1.03 7.28
CA ASP A 17 10.45 0.19 6.64
C ASP A 17 10.65 0.16 5.13
N CYS A 18 10.41 -1.01 4.53
CA CYS A 18 10.16 -1.10 3.09
C CYS A 18 8.69 -1.33 2.80
N MET A 19 8.25 -0.73 1.69
CA MET A 19 6.95 -0.92 1.08
C MET A 19 7.14 -1.57 -0.28
N VAL A 20 6.44 -2.67 -0.50
CA VAL A 20 6.27 -3.24 -1.83
C VAL A 20 4.91 -2.86 -2.38
N SER A 21 4.79 -2.78 -3.70
CA SER A 21 3.50 -2.52 -4.34
C SER A 21 3.17 -3.54 -5.42
N HIS A 22 1.90 -3.87 -5.53
CA HIS A 22 1.35 -4.77 -6.53
C HIS A 22 0.29 -4.03 -7.37
N GLU A 23 0.34 -4.20 -8.69
CA GLU A 23 -0.59 -3.58 -9.67
C GLU A 23 -0.64 -2.03 -9.63
N VAL A 24 0.36 -1.39 -9.01
CA VAL A 24 0.50 0.08 -9.02
C VAL A 24 1.20 0.50 -10.31
N GLY A 25 0.45 1.20 -11.18
CA GLY A 25 0.89 1.62 -12.50
C GLY A 25 1.89 2.79 -12.51
N GLU A 26 2.41 3.08 -13.71
CA GLU A 26 3.42 4.13 -13.95
C GLU A 26 2.95 5.53 -13.56
N SER A 27 1.64 5.79 -13.58
CA SER A 27 1.08 7.08 -13.19
C SER A 27 0.85 7.17 -11.68
N GLU A 28 0.45 6.07 -11.05
CA GLU A 28 0.16 5.99 -9.61
C GLU A 28 1.42 5.97 -8.75
N ALA A 29 2.48 5.28 -9.19
CA ALA A 29 3.75 5.16 -8.49
C ALA A 29 4.40 6.52 -8.14
N PRO A 30 4.66 7.44 -9.10
CA PRO A 30 5.23 8.75 -8.79
C PRO A 30 4.28 9.61 -7.95
N MET A 31 2.96 9.44 -8.11
CA MET A 31 1.97 10.17 -7.34
C MET A 31 1.93 9.73 -5.88
N LEU A 32 2.06 8.43 -5.60
CA LEU A 32 2.22 7.91 -4.25
C LEU A 32 3.40 8.60 -3.57
N TYR A 33 4.58 8.57 -4.21
CA TYR A 33 5.79 9.19 -3.67
C TYR A 33 5.62 10.69 -3.44
N TYR A 34 5.03 11.42 -4.39
CA TYR A 34 4.79 12.86 -4.25
C TYR A 34 3.97 13.21 -3.01
N TYR A 35 2.93 12.44 -2.69
CA TYR A 35 2.08 12.71 -1.53
C TYR A 35 2.68 12.18 -0.22
N THR A 36 3.14 10.93 -0.21
CA THR A 36 3.52 10.24 1.03
C THR A 36 5.01 10.39 1.37
N GLY A 37 5.86 10.65 0.38
CA GLY A 37 7.32 10.58 0.52
C GLY A 37 7.87 9.16 0.61
N ILE A 38 7.02 8.14 0.44
CA ILE A 38 7.41 6.73 0.59
C ILE A 38 7.84 6.17 -0.76
N LEU A 39 9.08 5.70 -0.83
CA LEU A 39 9.55 4.90 -1.96
C LEU A 39 9.05 3.46 -1.81
N HIS A 40 8.35 2.99 -2.83
CA HIS A 40 7.89 1.61 -2.90
C HIS A 40 8.67 0.84 -3.95
N GLN A 41 8.72 -0.48 -3.81
CA GLN A 41 9.29 -1.39 -4.79
C GLN A 41 8.14 -2.07 -5.53
N SER A 42 7.95 -1.73 -6.80
CA SER A 42 6.92 -2.36 -7.62
C SER A 42 7.29 -3.80 -7.95
N GLN A 43 6.31 -4.69 -7.85
CA GLN A 43 6.44 -6.12 -8.13
C GLN A 43 5.16 -6.69 -8.74
N TYR A 44 5.31 -7.82 -9.45
CA TYR A 44 4.19 -8.53 -10.09
C TYR A 44 3.49 -9.52 -9.16
N HIS A 45 4.11 -9.90 -8.05
CA HIS A 45 3.56 -10.90 -7.14
C HIS A 45 2.76 -10.21 -6.03
N TYR A 46 1.62 -10.78 -5.66
CA TYR A 46 0.84 -10.35 -4.49
C TYR A 46 1.39 -11.01 -3.22
N GLU A 47 2.55 -10.54 -2.77
CA GLU A 47 3.25 -11.07 -1.60
C GLU A 47 4.13 -9.99 -0.94
N THR A 48 4.55 -10.23 0.30
CA THR A 48 5.41 -9.30 1.03
C THR A 48 6.73 -9.98 1.37
N PRO A 49 7.88 -9.46 0.88
CA PRO A 49 9.19 -9.98 1.25
C PRO A 49 9.39 -9.98 2.78
N PRO A 50 10.16 -10.93 3.35
CA PRO A 50 10.32 -11.05 4.81
C PRO A 50 10.80 -9.78 5.51
N ASN A 51 11.60 -8.96 4.80
CA ASN A 51 12.15 -7.70 5.27
C ASN A 51 11.21 -6.50 5.11
N CYS A 52 10.07 -6.64 4.43
CA CYS A 52 9.08 -5.56 4.30
C CYS A 52 7.92 -5.74 5.26
N ARG A 53 7.43 -4.60 5.76
CA ARG A 53 6.29 -4.53 6.67
C ARG A 53 5.00 -4.12 5.96
N TRP A 54 5.10 -3.59 4.74
CA TRP A 54 4.00 -2.96 4.03
C TRP A 54 3.85 -3.53 2.62
N LEU A 55 2.60 -3.82 2.25
CA LEU A 55 2.21 -4.14 0.88
C LEU A 55 1.08 -3.20 0.47
N LEU A 56 1.31 -2.46 -0.60
CA LEU A 56 0.31 -1.61 -1.23
C LEU A 56 -0.25 -2.33 -2.46
N ASP A 57 -1.56 -2.50 -2.52
CA ASP A 57 -2.23 -3.17 -3.62
C ASP A 57 -3.23 -2.22 -4.29
N LEU A 58 -3.19 -2.13 -5.61
CA LEU A 58 -4.21 -1.45 -6.39
C LEU A 58 -5.05 -2.50 -7.12
N SER A 59 -6.31 -2.66 -6.73
CA SER A 59 -7.13 -3.78 -7.21
C SER A 59 -8.61 -3.47 -7.27
N LYS A 60 -9.33 -4.22 -8.11
CA LYS A 60 -10.77 -3.99 -8.30
C LYS A 60 -11.61 -4.42 -7.12
N GLU A 61 -11.16 -5.47 -6.44
CA GLU A 61 -11.78 -6.02 -5.25
C GLU A 61 -10.73 -6.10 -4.15
N VAL A 62 -11.14 -5.83 -2.91
CA VAL A 62 -10.26 -5.94 -1.75
C VAL A 62 -9.90 -7.42 -1.55
N ARG A 63 -8.65 -7.77 -1.84
CA ARG A 63 -8.14 -9.13 -1.67
C ARG A 63 -8.00 -9.46 -0.19
N GLU A 64 -8.07 -10.76 0.13
CA GLU A 64 -7.71 -11.22 1.47
C GLU A 64 -6.25 -10.86 1.78
N PRO A 65 -5.93 -10.48 3.04
CA PRO A 65 -4.56 -10.21 3.44
C PRO A 65 -3.63 -11.40 3.17
N PRO A 66 -2.40 -11.17 2.66
CA PRO A 66 -1.41 -12.23 2.60
C PRO A 66 -1.13 -12.83 3.99
N PRO A 67 -0.61 -14.06 4.07
CA PRO A 67 -0.29 -14.70 5.35
C PRO A 67 0.59 -13.82 6.25
N GLY A 68 0.16 -13.62 7.50
CA GLY A 68 0.90 -12.80 8.46
C GLY A 68 0.73 -11.29 8.26
N MET A 69 -0.25 -10.85 7.47
CA MET A 69 -0.63 -9.45 7.31
C MET A 69 -2.09 -9.22 7.66
N GLU A 70 -2.44 -7.96 7.88
CA GLU A 70 -3.80 -7.47 8.07
C GLU A 70 -4.05 -6.21 7.23
N ILE A 71 -5.33 -5.90 6.97
CA ILE A 71 -5.70 -4.64 6.32
C ILE A 71 -5.44 -3.51 7.31
N PHE A 72 -4.57 -2.58 6.93
CA PHE A 72 -4.32 -1.36 7.69
C PHE A 72 -5.23 -0.22 7.23
N TRP A 73 -5.40 -0.08 5.91
CA TRP A 73 -6.17 1.03 5.33
C TRP A 73 -6.70 0.67 3.94
N ILE A 74 -7.83 1.25 3.57
CA ILE A 74 -8.44 1.14 2.24
C ILE A 74 -8.87 2.54 1.79
N GLY A 75 -8.61 2.89 0.55
CA GLY A 75 -9.18 4.08 -0.07
C GLY A 75 -9.31 3.96 -1.57
N HIS A 76 -10.03 4.90 -2.17
CA HIS A 76 -10.26 5.00 -3.60
C HIS A 76 -10.22 6.47 -4.03
N ARG A 77 -10.17 6.75 -5.34
CA ARG A 77 -10.28 8.12 -5.84
C ARG A 77 -11.73 8.60 -5.67
N PRO A 78 -11.97 9.91 -5.42
CA PRO A 78 -13.32 10.46 -5.52
C PRO A 78 -13.94 10.10 -6.87
N ASP A 79 -15.19 9.66 -6.86
CA ASP A 79 -15.98 9.23 -8.03
C ASP A 79 -15.50 7.95 -8.73
N GLU A 80 -14.49 7.25 -8.20
CA GLU A 80 -14.07 5.92 -8.66
C GLU A 80 -14.41 4.88 -7.59
N THR A 81 -15.22 3.88 -7.93
CA THR A 81 -15.64 2.81 -7.01
C THR A 81 -15.14 1.44 -7.42
N LYS A 82 -14.48 1.34 -8.57
CA LYS A 82 -14.05 0.06 -9.15
C LYS A 82 -12.60 -0.27 -8.85
N GLU A 83 -11.80 0.67 -8.36
CA GLU A 83 -10.41 0.44 -7.98
C GLU A 83 -10.15 0.91 -6.56
N ASN A 84 -9.59 0.01 -5.77
CA ASN A 84 -9.26 0.21 -4.37
C ASN A 84 -7.74 0.19 -4.24
N LEU A 85 -7.22 1.19 -3.54
CA LEU A 85 -5.87 1.14 -2.99
C LEU A 85 -5.97 0.59 -1.57
N VAL A 86 -5.41 -0.59 -1.37
CA VAL A 86 -5.41 -1.28 -0.08
C VAL A 86 -3.98 -1.31 0.44
N LEU A 87 -3.79 -0.89 1.69
CA LEU A 87 -2.52 -1.02 2.39
C LEU A 87 -2.64 -2.14 3.43
N TYR A 88 -1.78 -3.13 3.30
CA TYR A 88 -1.63 -4.21 4.28
C TYR A 88 -0.39 -3.97 5.14
N LYS A 89 -0.51 -4.29 6.43
CA LYS A 89 0.59 -4.22 7.41
C LYS A 89 0.90 -5.62 7.92
N LYS A 90 2.18 -5.91 8.10
CA LYS A 90 2.64 -7.14 8.76
C LYS A 90 2.20 -7.15 10.22
N ILE A 91 1.68 -8.29 10.68
CA ILE A 91 1.28 -8.49 12.07
C ILE A 91 2.57 -8.72 12.88
N ASP A 92 2.94 -7.74 13.70
CA ASP A 92 4.03 -7.87 14.67
C ASP A 92 3.51 -8.77 15.82
N ARG A 93 4.07 -9.99 15.96
CA ARG A 93 3.75 -10.93 17.04
C ARG A 93 4.58 -10.66 18.29
#